data_AF-A0AAI8V905-F1
#
_entry.id   AF-A0AAI8V905-F1
#
_cell.length_a   1.000
_cell.length_b   1.000
_cell.length_c   1.000
_cell.angle_alpha   90.00
_cell.angle_beta   90.00
_cell.angle_gamma   90.00
#
_symmetry.space_group_name_H-M   'P 1'
#
loop_
_entity.id
_entity.type
_entity.pdbx_description
1 polymer ?
#
loop_
_entity_poly.entity_id
_entity_poly.type
_entity_poly.pdbx_seq_one_letter_code
_entity_poly.pdbx_strand_id
1 'polypeptide(L)'
;MTSPTKPHPPVAVTKKALYFLDNSPFGPAITSIKLNDDGTLSNPKRTLTNGVGLLGRPANRHTIMDPLFSQNSVVVDGNSLFTISPGSATVHMYTISPDDPSVLTPVGEPVPSGGTFPNSVAYSRKLGLLCVLHLGHIGGVSCFRVNDTSSEHPGLERLGDLFRLAIFQTETPTIGRTNTAGDIVFNPSQTAVFVLLKFDGVATFPGHIFAFSVDTKARKLVPAPVQSRLPGLLAPYSITFQGSDDTKAVLSDAPFLPSLEVTLAKSLTISATSAPYWTAYSEKLNIMFLLGGFDPSPVAVDLEKQEISYTITAPPETLGAFDSVVYGDY
;
A
#
# COMPACT_ATOMS: atom_id res chain seq x y z
N MET A 1 14.04 -24.49 -48.30
CA MET A 1 14.97 -24.50 -47.16
C MET A 1 14.24 -23.87 -45.98
N THR A 2 14.05 -24.59 -44.88
CA THR A 2 13.42 -24.05 -43.67
C THR A 2 14.47 -23.27 -42.87
N SER A 3 14.12 -22.06 -42.43
CA SER A 3 14.98 -21.31 -41.51
C SER A 3 14.98 -21.99 -40.14
N PRO A 4 16.13 -22.27 -39.51
CA PRO A 4 16.16 -22.81 -38.16
C PRO A 4 15.65 -21.74 -37.18
N THR A 5 14.52 -22.02 -36.53
CA THR A 5 14.08 -21.25 -35.38
C THR A 5 15.15 -21.32 -34.29
N LYS A 6 15.88 -20.22 -34.08
CA LYS A 6 16.69 -20.08 -32.87
C LYS A 6 15.75 -20.24 -31.67
N PRO A 7 16.01 -21.16 -30.72
CA PRO A 7 15.31 -21.11 -29.45
C PRO A 7 15.60 -19.73 -28.82
N HIS A 8 14.57 -19.09 -28.28
CA HIS A 8 14.81 -17.95 -27.41
C HIS A 8 15.71 -18.39 -26.26
N PRO A 9 16.69 -17.57 -25.82
CA PRO A 9 17.40 -17.87 -24.59
C PRO A 9 16.37 -18.02 -23.46
N PRO A 10 16.52 -19.01 -22.56
CA PRO A 10 15.58 -19.17 -21.45
C PRO A 10 15.54 -17.87 -20.66
N VAL A 11 14.33 -17.37 -20.40
CA VAL A 11 14.12 -16.18 -19.57
C VAL A 11 14.79 -16.45 -18.23
N ALA A 12 15.65 -15.54 -17.78
CA ALA A 12 16.39 -15.71 -16.54
C ALA A 12 15.41 -15.94 -15.39
N VAL A 13 15.62 -16.98 -14.60
CA VAL A 13 14.69 -17.41 -13.54
C VAL A 13 14.68 -16.38 -12.42
N THR A 14 13.82 -15.37 -12.58
CA THR A 14 13.46 -14.38 -11.58
C THR A 14 12.66 -15.08 -10.48
N LYS A 15 13.35 -15.54 -9.44
CA LYS A 15 12.75 -16.11 -8.23
C LYS A 15 11.81 -15.06 -7.61
N LYS A 16 10.57 -15.44 -7.28
CA LYS A 16 9.53 -14.52 -6.78
C LYS A 16 8.95 -15.01 -5.46
N ALA A 17 8.46 -14.09 -4.65
CA ALA A 17 7.61 -14.41 -3.51
C ALA A 17 6.52 -13.34 -3.32
N LEU A 18 5.39 -13.77 -2.77
CA LEU A 18 4.33 -12.92 -2.22
C LEU A 18 4.61 -12.71 -0.73
N TYR A 19 4.24 -11.55 -0.19
CA TYR A 19 4.46 -11.20 1.21
C TYR A 19 3.19 -10.58 1.80
N PHE A 20 2.75 -11.09 2.95
CA PHE A 20 1.55 -10.65 3.65
C PHE A 20 1.86 -10.33 5.10
N LEU A 21 1.28 -9.26 5.66
CA LEU A 21 1.41 -8.95 7.09
C LEU A 21 0.34 -9.69 7.90
N ASP A 22 0.75 -10.76 8.58
CA ASP A 22 0.00 -11.32 9.69
C ASP A 22 0.12 -10.34 10.88
N ASN A 23 -0.90 -9.49 11.04
CA ASN A 23 -1.00 -8.46 12.08
C ASN A 23 -1.50 -9.01 13.43
N SER A 24 -1.24 -10.29 13.74
CA SER A 24 -1.65 -10.91 15.01
C SER A 24 -1.06 -10.19 16.24
N PRO A 25 -1.89 -9.81 17.24
CA PRO A 25 -1.40 -9.29 18.52
C PRO A 25 -0.53 -10.26 19.33
N PHE A 26 -0.52 -11.55 18.97
CA PHE A 26 0.20 -12.61 19.68
C PHE A 26 1.53 -13.01 19.02
N GLY A 27 1.98 -12.25 18.02
CA GLY A 27 3.22 -12.53 17.29
C GLY A 27 3.09 -12.16 15.82
N PRO A 28 3.13 -10.86 15.48
CA PRO A 28 3.00 -10.39 14.11
C PRO A 28 4.15 -10.92 13.25
N ALA A 29 3.86 -11.20 11.99
CA ALA A 29 4.81 -11.83 11.08
C ALA A 29 4.60 -11.43 9.63
N ILE A 30 5.68 -11.38 8.86
CA ILE A 30 5.60 -11.39 7.40
C ILE A 30 5.49 -12.85 6.96
N THR A 31 4.37 -13.20 6.36
CA THR A 31 4.18 -14.50 5.71
C THR A 31 4.68 -14.41 4.28
N SER A 32 5.79 -15.08 3.99
CA SER A 32 6.44 -15.12 2.68
C SER A 32 6.09 -16.42 1.96
N ILE A 33 5.62 -16.34 0.72
CA ILE A 33 5.20 -17.49 -0.09
C ILE A 33 5.92 -17.42 -1.44
N LYS A 34 6.84 -18.35 -1.71
CA LYS A 34 7.56 -18.38 -2.98
C LYS A 34 6.62 -18.77 -4.12
N LEU A 35 6.66 -18.03 -5.22
CA LEU A 35 6.06 -18.41 -6.50
C LEU A 35 7.11 -19.19 -7.31
N ASN A 36 6.74 -20.40 -7.72
CA ASN A 36 7.58 -21.28 -8.55
C ASN A 36 7.39 -21.01 -10.04
N ASP A 37 8.31 -21.54 -10.85
CA ASP A 37 8.35 -21.29 -12.31
C ASP A 37 7.21 -21.99 -13.07
N ASP A 38 6.52 -22.94 -12.44
CA ASP A 38 5.29 -23.59 -12.90
C ASP A 38 4.00 -22.88 -12.44
N GLY A 39 4.14 -21.72 -11.77
CA GLY A 39 3.02 -20.96 -11.21
C GLY A 39 2.51 -21.47 -9.86
N THR A 40 3.07 -22.55 -9.30
CA THR A 40 2.67 -23.05 -7.98
C THR A 40 3.21 -22.19 -6.83
N LEU A 41 2.51 -22.22 -5.70
CA LEU A 41 2.94 -21.57 -4.46
C LEU A 41 3.66 -22.57 -3.54
N SER A 42 4.72 -22.13 -2.87
CA SER A 42 5.39 -22.92 -1.83
C SER A 42 4.55 -22.99 -0.56
N ASN A 43 4.97 -23.85 0.38
CA ASN A 43 4.56 -23.70 1.77
C ASN A 43 4.91 -22.28 2.28
N PRO A 44 4.03 -21.65 3.09
CA PRO A 44 4.27 -20.32 3.64
C PRO A 44 5.36 -20.35 4.72
N LYS A 45 6.16 -19.28 4.78
CA LYS A 45 7.22 -19.08 5.77
C LYS A 45 6.98 -17.79 6.54
N ARG A 46 6.75 -17.90 7.85
CA ARG A 46 6.52 -16.74 8.75
C ARG A 46 7.86 -16.23 9.28
N THR A 47 8.13 -14.94 9.07
CA THR A 47 9.23 -14.19 9.72
C THR A 47 8.61 -13.25 10.74
N LEU A 48 8.88 -13.45 12.05
CA LEU A 48 8.33 -12.59 13.10
C LEU A 48 8.88 -11.16 12.97
N THR A 49 8.06 -10.14 13.27
CA THR A 49 8.52 -8.74 13.17
C THR A 49 9.24 -8.22 14.41
N ASN A 50 9.21 -8.99 15.52
CA ASN A 50 9.59 -8.57 16.88
C ASN A 50 8.83 -7.35 17.42
N GLY A 51 7.78 -6.89 16.73
CA GLY A 51 6.82 -5.91 17.23
C GLY A 51 5.56 -6.55 17.82
N VAL A 52 4.53 -5.74 18.05
CA VAL A 52 3.21 -6.19 18.51
C VAL A 52 2.16 -5.80 17.46
N GLY A 53 1.40 -6.79 16.96
CA GLY A 53 0.30 -6.56 16.03
C GLY A 53 -0.90 -5.95 16.75
N LEU A 54 -1.78 -5.27 16.03
CA LEU A 54 -3.01 -4.72 16.61
C LEU A 54 -4.10 -4.53 15.56
N LEU A 55 -5.30 -5.02 15.88
CA LEU A 55 -6.45 -5.00 15.00
C LEU A 55 -7.32 -3.77 15.27
N GLY A 56 -7.70 -3.05 14.23
CA GLY A 56 -8.66 -1.96 14.28
C GLY A 56 -10.04 -2.44 14.77
N ARG A 57 -10.66 -1.68 15.66
CA ARG A 57 -11.96 -2.02 16.23
C ARG A 57 -13.10 -1.68 15.25
N PRO A 58 -14.12 -2.54 15.17
CA PRO A 58 -15.35 -2.22 14.46
C PRO A 58 -16.13 -1.16 15.26
N ALA A 59 -16.84 -0.27 14.56
CA ALA A 59 -17.75 0.65 15.24
C ALA A 59 -18.99 -0.06 15.83
N ASN A 60 -19.53 -1.09 15.15
CA ASN A 60 -20.86 -1.66 15.44
C ASN A 60 -20.99 -3.19 15.20
N ARG A 61 -19.91 -3.94 14.95
CA ARG A 61 -19.93 -5.39 14.61
C ARG A 61 -18.68 -6.12 15.16
N HIS A 62 -18.21 -7.19 14.51
CA HIS A 62 -16.83 -7.68 14.60
C HIS A 62 -16.09 -7.29 13.31
N THR A 63 -14.83 -6.85 13.39
CA THR A 63 -13.96 -6.69 12.21
C THR A 63 -13.41 -8.05 11.81
N ILE A 64 -14.13 -8.74 10.91
CA ILE A 64 -13.62 -9.95 10.22
C ILE A 64 -12.90 -9.60 8.91
N MET A 65 -12.76 -8.31 8.58
CA MET A 65 -12.20 -7.79 7.34
C MET A 65 -11.35 -6.55 7.63
N ASP A 66 -10.23 -6.47 6.92
CA ASP A 66 -9.08 -5.57 7.07
C ASP A 66 -8.87 -4.94 8.48
N PRO A 67 -7.91 -5.46 9.27
CA PRO A 67 -7.58 -4.92 10.58
C PRO A 67 -6.80 -3.60 10.56
N LEU A 68 -6.35 -3.12 9.40
CA LEU A 68 -5.60 -1.87 9.23
C LEU A 68 -6.40 -0.76 8.52
N PHE A 69 -7.55 -1.10 7.94
CA PHE A 69 -8.39 -0.20 7.15
C PHE A 69 -7.66 0.51 6.00
N SER A 70 -6.68 -0.12 5.35
CA SER A 70 -5.76 0.54 4.41
C SER A 70 -5.13 -0.40 3.36
N GLN A 71 -4.37 0.19 2.43
CA GLN A 71 -3.47 -0.52 1.51
C GLN A 71 -2.00 -0.23 1.88
N ASN A 72 -1.06 -1.00 1.31
CA ASN A 72 0.40 -0.81 1.45
C ASN A 72 0.94 -0.97 2.90
N SER A 73 0.41 -1.94 3.65
CA SER A 73 0.95 -2.35 4.96
C SER A 73 2.31 -3.09 4.85
N VAL A 74 2.59 -3.64 3.68
CA VAL A 74 3.88 -4.18 3.24
C VAL A 74 4.24 -3.51 1.92
N VAL A 75 5.46 -3.00 1.79
CA VAL A 75 6.01 -2.51 0.52
C VAL A 75 7.31 -3.23 0.23
N VAL A 76 7.43 -3.76 -0.99
CA VAL A 76 8.64 -4.40 -1.52
C VAL A 76 9.21 -3.57 -2.64
N ASP A 77 10.51 -3.30 -2.58
CA ASP A 77 11.25 -2.60 -3.61
C ASP A 77 12.58 -3.32 -3.86
N GLY A 78 12.63 -4.12 -4.94
CA GLY A 78 13.78 -4.98 -5.24
C GLY A 78 14.03 -5.98 -4.11
N ASN A 79 15.21 -5.91 -3.49
CA ASN A 79 15.59 -6.80 -2.38
C ASN A 79 15.33 -6.17 -0.99
N SER A 80 14.55 -5.09 -0.89
CA SER A 80 14.14 -4.48 0.38
C SER A 80 12.64 -4.65 0.62
N LEU A 81 12.26 -4.97 1.85
CA LEU A 81 10.87 -5.03 2.30
C LEU A 81 10.69 -4.15 3.54
N PHE A 82 9.65 -3.32 3.52
CA PHE A 82 9.25 -2.44 4.63
C PHE A 82 7.85 -2.81 5.13
N THR A 83 7.66 -2.83 6.44
CA THR A 83 6.35 -3.09 7.06
C THR A 83 6.27 -2.51 8.47
N ILE A 84 5.17 -2.75 9.17
CA ILE A 84 4.73 -2.09 10.40
C ILE A 84 4.25 -3.08 11.45
N SER A 85 4.30 -2.69 12.72
CA SER A 85 3.56 -3.38 13.80
C SER A 85 2.73 -2.32 14.55
N PRO A 86 1.40 -2.25 14.33
CA PRO A 86 0.58 -1.14 14.80
C PRO A 86 0.44 -1.05 16.33
N GLY A 87 0.55 -2.18 17.03
CA GLY A 87 0.41 -2.27 18.50
C GLY A 87 1.65 -1.83 19.27
N SER A 88 2.85 -2.09 18.73
CA SER A 88 4.11 -1.51 19.23
C SER A 88 4.41 -0.12 18.65
N ALA A 89 3.61 0.33 17.68
CA ALA A 89 3.83 1.54 16.90
C ALA A 89 5.26 1.59 16.29
N THR A 90 5.71 0.49 15.70
CA THR A 90 7.04 0.35 15.08
C THR A 90 6.97 0.17 13.57
N VAL A 91 8.04 0.56 12.88
CA VAL A 91 8.30 0.28 11.47
C VAL A 91 9.58 -0.57 11.34
N HIS A 92 9.61 -1.44 10.34
CA HIS A 92 10.56 -2.54 10.20
C HIS A 92 11.12 -2.57 8.77
N MET A 93 12.38 -2.98 8.62
CA MET A 93 13.06 -3.17 7.34
C MET A 93 13.69 -4.57 7.27
N TYR A 94 13.63 -5.19 6.09
CA TYR A 94 14.23 -6.49 5.81
C TYR A 94 14.98 -6.45 4.48
N THR A 95 16.07 -7.22 4.38
CA THR A 95 16.56 -7.70 3.08
C THR A 95 15.88 -9.01 2.71
N ILE A 96 15.44 -9.09 1.45
CA ILE A 96 15.03 -10.30 0.78
C ILE A 96 16.29 -10.98 0.22
N SER A 97 16.46 -12.28 0.46
CA SER A 97 17.57 -13.02 -0.16
C SER A 97 17.35 -13.15 -1.67
N PRO A 98 18.34 -12.82 -2.52
CA PRO A 98 18.26 -13.07 -3.96
C PRO A 98 18.25 -14.57 -4.30
N ASP A 99 18.68 -15.42 -3.36
CA ASP A 99 18.76 -16.86 -3.59
C ASP A 99 17.50 -17.64 -3.22
N ASP A 100 16.75 -17.15 -2.24
CA ASP A 100 15.43 -17.65 -1.86
C ASP A 100 14.62 -16.48 -1.31
N PRO A 101 13.68 -15.90 -2.09
CA PRO A 101 12.91 -14.73 -1.65
C PRO A 101 11.96 -15.04 -0.48
N SER A 102 11.79 -16.30 -0.06
CA SER A 102 11.12 -16.62 1.21
C SER A 102 12.02 -16.37 2.44
N VAL A 103 13.33 -16.12 2.26
CA VAL A 103 14.26 -15.73 3.33
C VAL A 103 14.28 -14.21 3.44
N LEU A 104 13.67 -13.71 4.51
CA LEU A 104 13.82 -12.34 4.99
C LEU A 104 14.86 -12.30 6.10
N THR A 105 15.65 -11.23 6.16
CA THR A 105 16.60 -10.95 7.24
C THR A 105 16.38 -9.51 7.73
N PRO A 106 16.15 -9.26 9.04
CA PRO A 106 15.98 -7.91 9.57
C PRO A 106 17.17 -7.00 9.29
N VAL A 107 16.92 -5.71 9.07
CA VAL A 107 17.95 -4.68 8.86
C VAL A 107 17.86 -3.66 9.99
N GLY A 108 18.65 -3.89 11.04
CA GLY A 108 18.53 -3.20 12.31
C GLY A 108 17.33 -3.69 13.14
N GLU A 109 17.11 -3.03 14.28
CA GLU A 109 15.97 -3.30 15.16
C GLU A 109 14.70 -2.53 14.73
N PRO A 110 13.50 -2.98 15.15
CA PRO A 110 12.26 -2.22 14.96
C PRO A 110 12.36 -0.80 15.53
N VAL A 111 12.14 0.23 14.69
CA VAL A 111 12.22 1.63 15.14
C VAL A 111 10.84 2.21 15.43
N PRO A 112 10.68 3.11 16.43
CA PRO A 112 9.43 3.80 16.68
C PRO A 112 8.95 4.58 15.44
N SER A 113 7.74 4.28 14.99
CA SER A 113 7.12 4.90 13.79
C SER A 113 6.87 6.41 13.96
N GLY A 114 6.81 6.90 15.20
CA GLY A 114 6.69 8.33 15.52
C GLY A 114 5.26 8.87 15.50
N GLY A 115 4.27 8.03 15.21
CA GLY A 115 2.85 8.22 15.52
C GLY A 115 2.29 7.02 16.30
N THR A 116 0.97 6.81 16.26
CA THR A 116 0.33 5.61 16.85
C THR A 116 -0.62 4.96 15.85
N PHE A 117 -0.72 3.63 15.92
CA PHE A 117 -1.35 2.80 14.89
C PHE A 117 -0.85 3.18 13.47
N PRO A 118 0.46 2.99 13.17
CA PRO A 118 0.92 2.99 11.78
C PRO A 118 0.13 1.93 11.00
N ASN A 119 -0.27 2.26 9.76
CA ASN A 119 -1.19 1.43 8.97
C ASN A 119 -0.75 1.19 7.52
N SER A 120 0.05 2.11 6.95
CA SER A 120 0.48 2.06 5.54
C SER A 120 1.85 2.72 5.40
N VAL A 121 2.66 2.27 4.43
CA VAL A 121 4.02 2.77 4.17
C VAL A 121 4.26 3.03 2.68
N ALA A 122 5.09 4.03 2.37
CA ALA A 122 5.53 4.35 1.02
C ALA A 122 7.05 4.47 0.98
N TYR A 123 7.71 3.91 -0.04
CA TYR A 123 9.17 3.99 -0.19
C TYR A 123 9.60 4.58 -1.54
N SER A 124 10.63 5.42 -1.50
CA SER A 124 11.34 5.97 -2.65
C SER A 124 12.81 5.53 -2.63
N ARG A 125 13.17 4.55 -3.49
CA ARG A 125 14.57 4.16 -3.72
C ARG A 125 15.42 5.33 -4.21
N LYS A 126 14.86 6.18 -5.09
CA LYS A 126 15.53 7.34 -5.69
C LYS A 126 16.04 8.35 -4.65
N LEU A 127 15.36 8.43 -3.50
CA LEU A 127 15.66 9.35 -2.42
C LEU A 127 16.23 8.66 -1.17
N GLY A 128 16.08 7.33 -1.05
CA GLY A 128 16.34 6.60 0.20
C GLY A 128 15.35 7.01 1.30
N LEU A 129 14.09 7.27 0.93
CA LEU A 129 13.08 7.88 1.80
C LEU A 129 11.88 6.94 1.96
N LEU A 130 11.66 6.48 3.19
CA LEU A 130 10.46 5.73 3.61
C LEU A 130 9.53 6.70 4.36
N CYS A 131 8.24 6.71 4.08
CA CYS A 131 7.25 7.45 4.85
C CYS A 131 6.16 6.51 5.37
N VAL A 132 5.69 6.77 6.59
CA VAL A 132 4.75 5.92 7.35
C VAL A 132 3.53 6.75 7.72
N LEU A 133 2.36 6.21 7.36
CA LEU A 133 1.05 6.79 7.67
C LEU A 133 0.50 6.17 8.95
N HIS A 134 -0.06 7.04 9.81
CA HIS A 134 -0.63 6.70 11.10
C HIS A 134 -2.08 7.15 11.15
N LEU A 135 -2.96 6.27 11.62
CA LEU A 135 -4.39 6.58 11.80
C LEU A 135 -4.85 6.62 13.26
N GLY A 136 -3.98 6.33 14.24
CA GLY A 136 -4.29 6.42 15.66
C GLY A 136 -4.42 7.85 16.21
N HIS A 137 -4.49 7.97 17.54
CA HIS A 137 -4.58 9.27 18.22
C HIS A 137 -3.35 10.19 18.02
N ILE A 138 -2.24 9.61 17.57
CA ILE A 138 -1.08 10.31 17.01
C ILE A 138 -1.04 10.03 15.50
N GLY A 139 -2.09 10.49 14.81
CA GLY A 139 -2.28 10.35 13.37
C GLY A 139 -1.54 11.41 12.55
N GLY A 140 -1.06 11.02 11.37
CA GLY A 140 -0.20 11.85 10.51
C GLY A 140 0.85 11.03 9.76
N VAL A 141 1.77 11.74 9.09
CA VAL A 141 2.90 11.14 8.36
C VAL A 141 4.19 11.34 9.13
N SER A 142 5.00 10.30 9.28
CA SER A 142 6.43 10.43 9.59
C SER A 142 7.26 9.93 8.40
N CYS A 143 8.54 10.28 8.34
CA CYS A 143 9.45 9.69 7.36
C CYS A 143 10.79 9.31 7.98
N PHE A 144 11.50 8.44 7.29
CA PHE A 144 12.77 7.83 7.67
C PHE A 144 13.72 7.85 6.48
N ARG A 145 15.00 8.13 6.74
CA ARG A 145 16.06 7.80 5.80
C ARG A 145 16.35 6.31 5.92
N VAL A 146 16.39 5.64 4.77
CA VAL A 146 16.73 4.23 4.64
C VAL A 146 18.24 4.12 4.41
N ASN A 147 18.91 3.44 5.33
CA ASN A 147 20.33 3.12 5.27
C ASN A 147 20.48 1.63 4.92
N ASP A 148 21.17 1.31 3.84
CA ASP A 148 21.33 -0.08 3.39
C ASP A 148 22.31 -0.89 4.26
N THR A 149 22.36 -2.20 4.04
CA THR A 149 23.18 -3.17 4.80
C THR A 149 24.70 -3.00 4.65
N SER A 150 25.18 -2.14 3.76
CA SER A 150 26.61 -1.79 3.63
C SER A 150 27.00 -0.51 4.37
N SER A 151 26.02 0.24 4.88
CA SER A 151 26.25 1.44 5.69
C SER A 151 26.70 1.13 7.12
N GLU A 152 27.32 2.11 7.79
CA GLU A 152 27.77 1.98 9.19
C GLU A 152 26.60 1.80 10.19
N HIS A 153 25.42 2.32 9.84
CA HIS A 153 24.20 2.32 10.66
C HIS A 153 22.99 1.86 9.83
N PRO A 154 22.92 0.56 9.48
CA PRO A 154 21.91 0.01 8.58
C PRO A 154 20.52 0.01 9.24
N GLY A 155 19.48 0.25 8.44
CA GLY A 155 18.08 0.27 8.89
C GLY A 155 17.40 1.63 8.63
N LEU A 156 16.63 2.10 9.60
CA LEU A 156 15.71 3.24 9.46
C LEU A 156 16.04 4.37 10.45
N GLU A 157 16.30 5.58 9.93
CA GLU A 157 16.64 6.75 10.73
C GLU A 157 15.53 7.82 10.62
N ARG A 158 14.85 8.16 11.72
CA ARG A 158 13.69 9.09 11.71
C ARG A 158 14.09 10.50 11.26
N LEU A 159 13.39 11.04 10.27
CA LEU A 159 13.62 12.38 9.72
C LEU A 159 12.62 13.39 10.28
N GLY A 160 13.10 14.25 11.19
CA GLY A 160 12.30 15.32 11.77
C GLY A 160 11.12 14.79 12.59
N ASP A 161 10.02 15.55 12.59
CA ASP A 161 8.80 15.24 13.35
C ASP A 161 7.61 14.83 12.49
N LEU A 162 6.59 14.30 13.17
CA LEU A 162 5.34 13.86 12.55
C LEU A 162 4.57 15.05 11.97
N PHE A 163 4.32 15.00 10.66
CA PHE A 163 3.37 15.87 9.97
C PHE A 163 1.94 15.46 10.38
N ARG A 164 1.43 16.11 11.43
CA ARG A 164 0.06 15.90 11.93
C ARG A 164 -0.97 16.12 10.84
N LEU A 165 -1.97 15.24 10.79
CA LEU A 165 -3.13 15.32 9.91
C LEU A 165 -4.44 15.40 10.72
N ALA A 166 -5.52 15.80 10.05
CA ALA A 166 -6.87 15.91 10.62
C ALA A 166 -7.52 14.52 10.82
N ILE A 167 -6.94 13.72 11.72
CA ILE A 167 -7.40 12.40 12.11
C ILE A 167 -7.80 12.46 13.58
N PHE A 168 -9.10 12.39 13.86
CA PHE A 168 -9.69 12.66 15.17
C PHE A 168 -10.00 11.37 15.95
N GLN A 169 -9.13 10.37 15.87
CA GLN A 169 -9.28 9.12 16.63
C GLN A 169 -8.89 9.35 18.10
N THR A 170 -9.79 9.06 19.03
CA THR A 170 -9.59 9.29 20.47
C THR A 170 -8.95 8.11 21.21
N GLU A 171 -8.91 6.93 20.58
CA GLU A 171 -8.41 5.68 21.17
C GLU A 171 -7.36 5.00 20.28
N THR A 172 -6.74 3.95 20.82
CA THR A 172 -5.86 3.03 20.09
C THR A 172 -6.02 1.64 20.72
N PRO A 173 -6.49 0.60 20.00
CA PRO A 173 -6.85 0.57 18.57
C PRO A 173 -7.98 1.53 18.20
N THR A 174 -7.94 1.97 16.95
CA THR A 174 -8.91 2.91 16.36
C THR A 174 -10.27 2.27 16.14
N ILE A 175 -11.31 3.11 16.04
CA ILE A 175 -12.70 2.66 15.95
C ILE A 175 -13.29 3.06 14.60
N GLY A 176 -13.71 2.05 13.83
CA GLY A 176 -14.39 2.22 12.55
C GLY A 176 -13.46 2.60 11.38
N ARG A 177 -14.04 2.59 10.17
CA ARG A 177 -13.34 3.00 8.93
C ARG A 177 -13.45 4.51 8.68
N THR A 178 -14.50 5.15 9.19
CA THR A 178 -14.64 6.61 9.25
C THR A 178 -13.53 7.23 10.09
N ASN A 179 -13.10 8.45 9.79
CA ASN A 179 -12.12 9.19 10.58
C ASN A 179 -10.79 8.41 10.70
N THR A 180 -10.32 7.83 9.59
CA THR A 180 -9.05 7.10 9.50
C THR A 180 -8.31 7.48 8.21
N ALA A 181 -7.04 7.12 8.10
CA ALA A 181 -6.29 7.25 6.86
C ALA A 181 -6.47 6.01 5.96
N GLY A 182 -6.38 6.16 4.64
CA GLY A 182 -6.52 5.08 3.66
C GLY A 182 -5.19 4.52 3.16
N ASP A 183 -4.33 5.37 2.63
CA ASP A 183 -3.13 4.96 1.92
C ASP A 183 -2.09 6.08 1.89
N ILE A 184 -0.81 5.71 1.71
CA ILE A 184 0.29 6.63 1.41
C ILE A 184 1.11 6.08 0.24
N VAL A 185 1.37 6.92 -0.77
CA VAL A 185 2.20 6.54 -1.93
C VAL A 185 3.08 7.71 -2.38
N PHE A 186 4.22 7.42 -3.01
CA PHE A 186 4.91 8.40 -3.86
C PHE A 186 4.25 8.44 -5.24
N ASN A 187 4.27 9.60 -5.90
CA ASN A 187 4.01 9.65 -7.35
C ASN A 187 5.18 9.02 -8.14
N PRO A 188 4.96 8.59 -9.40
CA PRO A 188 5.99 7.94 -10.21
C PRO A 188 7.32 8.72 -10.35
N SER A 189 7.30 10.05 -10.47
CA SER A 189 8.55 10.84 -10.49
C SER A 189 9.20 11.01 -9.12
N GLN A 190 8.52 10.62 -8.04
CA GLN A 190 8.94 10.70 -6.64
C GLN A 190 9.28 12.14 -6.24
N THR A 191 8.39 13.06 -6.63
CA THR A 191 8.41 14.50 -6.35
C THR A 191 7.31 14.94 -5.37
N ALA A 192 6.30 14.09 -5.16
CA ALA A 192 5.23 14.27 -4.19
C ALA A 192 4.87 12.95 -3.49
N VAL A 193 4.36 13.05 -2.27
CA VAL A 193 3.73 11.95 -1.51
C VAL A 193 2.26 12.26 -1.33
N PHE A 194 1.40 11.34 -1.76
CA PHE A 194 -0.04 11.42 -1.67
C PHE A 194 -0.53 10.61 -0.47
N VAL A 195 -1.44 11.20 0.31
CA VAL A 195 -2.07 10.57 1.48
C VAL A 195 -3.58 10.68 1.42
N LEU A 196 -4.29 9.59 1.68
CA LEU A 196 -5.74 9.53 1.69
C LEU A 196 -6.28 9.64 3.13
N LEU A 197 -7.22 10.56 3.40
CA LEU A 197 -8.01 10.60 4.64
C LEU A 197 -9.49 10.36 4.36
N LYS A 198 -10.13 9.57 5.22
CA LYS A 198 -11.55 9.21 5.15
C LYS A 198 -12.40 10.12 6.03
N PHE A 199 -13.63 10.38 5.58
CA PHE A 199 -14.57 11.28 6.22
C PHE A 199 -14.81 10.99 7.71
N ASP A 200 -15.09 12.03 8.47
CA ASP A 200 -15.33 12.03 9.93
C ASP A 200 -16.50 11.16 10.42
N GLY A 201 -17.31 10.58 9.53
CA GLY A 201 -18.53 9.82 9.83
C GLY A 201 -19.82 10.64 9.85
N VAL A 202 -19.72 11.97 9.82
CA VAL A 202 -20.86 12.92 9.76
C VAL A 202 -20.81 13.85 8.53
N ALA A 203 -19.84 13.63 7.64
CA ALA A 203 -19.58 14.35 6.40
C ALA A 203 -19.31 15.87 6.56
N THR A 204 -18.96 16.34 7.76
CA THR A 204 -18.56 17.74 7.98
C THR A 204 -17.14 17.96 7.43
N PHE A 205 -16.25 17.00 7.70
CA PHE A 205 -15.00 16.75 7.01
C PHE A 205 -15.16 15.49 6.13
N PRO A 206 -15.37 15.62 4.81
CA PRO A 206 -15.47 14.49 3.88
C PRO A 206 -14.11 13.81 3.62
N GLY A 207 -14.04 12.92 2.62
CA GLY A 207 -12.77 12.36 2.19
C GLY A 207 -11.86 13.44 1.57
N HIS A 208 -10.56 13.33 1.82
CA HIS A 208 -9.55 14.30 1.39
C HIS A 208 -8.28 13.59 0.90
N ILE A 209 -7.57 14.26 -0.01
CA ILE A 209 -6.26 13.82 -0.52
C ILE A 209 -5.24 14.91 -0.21
N PHE A 210 -4.13 14.55 0.42
CA PHE A 210 -3.05 15.45 0.81
C PHE A 210 -1.82 15.16 -0.04
N ALA A 211 -1.37 16.12 -0.84
CA ALA A 211 -0.18 16.01 -1.68
C ALA A 211 0.98 16.80 -1.05
N PHE A 212 1.86 16.10 -0.33
CA PHE A 212 3.09 16.65 0.24
C PHE A 212 4.17 16.74 -0.83
N SER A 213 4.66 17.94 -1.15
CA SER A 213 5.82 18.10 -2.02
C SER A 213 7.09 17.55 -1.36
N VAL A 214 8.00 16.98 -2.16
CA VAL A 214 9.28 16.43 -1.68
C VAL A 214 10.43 17.36 -2.05
N ASP A 215 11.19 17.80 -1.05
CA ASP A 215 12.50 18.41 -1.27
C ASP A 215 13.48 17.30 -1.65
N THR A 216 13.68 17.12 -2.96
CA THR A 216 14.53 16.07 -3.52
C THR A 216 16.03 16.27 -3.24
N LYS A 217 16.45 17.48 -2.85
CA LYS A 217 17.85 17.77 -2.46
C LYS A 217 18.09 17.38 -1.00
N ALA A 218 17.19 17.78 -0.10
CA ALA A 218 17.28 17.43 1.32
C ALA A 218 16.61 16.08 1.67
N ARG A 219 16.02 15.39 0.68
CA ARG A 219 15.40 14.04 0.78
C ARG A 219 14.35 13.96 1.89
N LYS A 220 13.44 14.93 1.92
CA LYS A 220 12.41 15.10 2.99
C LYS A 220 11.10 15.64 2.42
N LEU A 221 10.00 15.46 3.15
CA LEU A 221 8.73 16.14 2.83
C LEU A 221 8.79 17.62 3.21
N VAL A 222 8.04 18.44 2.47
CA VAL A 222 7.73 19.83 2.82
C VAL A 222 6.45 19.83 3.68
N PRO A 223 6.43 20.48 4.86
CA PRO A 223 5.29 20.47 5.80
C PRO A 223 4.12 21.38 5.37
N ALA A 224 3.85 21.46 4.06
CA ALA A 224 2.77 22.24 3.46
C ALA A 224 2.11 21.43 2.33
N PRO A 225 1.29 20.41 2.66
CA PRO A 225 0.57 19.64 1.66
C PRO A 225 -0.52 20.47 0.99
N VAL A 226 -0.68 20.31 -0.32
CA VAL A 226 -1.90 20.76 -1.01
C VAL A 226 -3.03 19.81 -0.63
N GLN A 227 -4.20 20.36 -0.29
CA GLN A 227 -5.35 19.61 0.20
C GLN A 227 -6.44 19.61 -0.85
N SER A 228 -6.85 18.42 -1.29
CA SER A 228 -7.83 18.24 -2.35
C SER A 228 -9.10 17.59 -1.81
N ARG A 229 -10.26 18.12 -2.22
CA ARG A 229 -11.59 17.64 -1.82
C ARG A 229 -12.41 17.40 -3.08
N LEU A 230 -12.60 16.12 -3.42
CA LEU A 230 -13.38 15.70 -4.59
C LEU A 230 -14.89 15.66 -4.26
N PRO A 231 -15.77 16.15 -5.14
CA PRO A 231 -17.22 16.00 -4.97
C PRO A 231 -17.62 14.52 -4.90
N GLY A 232 -18.31 14.13 -3.81
CA GLY A 232 -18.77 12.75 -3.57
C GLY A 232 -17.75 11.82 -2.89
N LEU A 233 -16.50 12.24 -2.70
CA LEU A 233 -15.46 11.46 -2.02
C LEU A 233 -15.72 11.36 -0.52
N LEU A 234 -15.86 10.14 0.00
CA LEU A 234 -16.13 9.90 1.42
C LEU A 234 -14.99 9.13 2.09
N ALA A 235 -14.70 7.92 1.65
CA ALA A 235 -13.82 6.96 2.31
C ALA A 235 -12.68 6.46 1.40
N PRO A 236 -11.84 7.35 0.82
CA PRO A 236 -10.71 6.97 -0.03
C PRO A 236 -9.78 5.99 0.68
N TYR A 237 -9.46 4.90 0.01
CA TYR A 237 -8.91 3.70 0.66
C TYR A 237 -7.57 3.24 0.09
N SER A 238 -7.42 3.25 -1.24
CA SER A 238 -6.17 2.99 -1.97
C SER A 238 -6.01 3.94 -3.15
N ILE A 239 -4.75 4.26 -3.50
CA ILE A 239 -4.42 5.06 -4.69
C ILE A 239 -3.25 4.43 -5.45
N THR A 240 -3.47 4.08 -6.72
CA THR A 240 -2.46 3.46 -7.59
C THR A 240 -2.27 4.27 -8.86
N PHE A 241 -1.06 4.76 -9.12
CA PHE A 241 -0.73 5.53 -10.33
C PHE A 241 -0.70 4.68 -11.60
N GLN A 242 -1.01 5.28 -12.76
CA GLN A 242 -0.98 4.60 -14.05
C GLN A 242 0.47 4.55 -14.59
N GLY A 243 1.21 3.54 -14.17
CA GLY A 243 2.60 3.31 -14.59
C GLY A 243 3.50 4.48 -14.21
N SER A 244 4.12 5.11 -15.20
CA SER A 244 5.02 6.25 -15.01
C SER A 244 4.34 7.64 -15.08
N ASP A 245 3.01 7.72 -15.20
CA ASP A 245 2.29 8.99 -15.39
C ASP A 245 1.87 9.65 -14.06
N ASP A 246 2.60 10.71 -13.66
CA ASP A 246 2.25 11.54 -12.49
C ASP A 246 0.85 12.19 -12.56
N THR A 247 0.24 12.27 -13.76
CA THR A 247 -1.06 12.95 -13.98
C THR A 247 -2.25 12.01 -13.92
N LYS A 248 -2.04 10.69 -13.75
CA LYS A 248 -3.12 9.68 -13.74
C LYS A 248 -2.92 8.64 -12.64
N ALA A 249 -3.99 8.38 -11.90
CA ALA A 249 -4.08 7.31 -10.93
C ALA A 249 -5.49 6.71 -10.96
N VAL A 250 -5.70 5.59 -10.28
CA VAL A 250 -7.02 5.17 -9.82
C VAL A 250 -7.10 5.30 -8.30
N LEU A 251 -8.24 5.79 -7.83
CA LEU A 251 -8.58 5.99 -6.44
C LEU A 251 -9.86 5.21 -6.14
N SER A 252 -9.80 4.25 -5.22
CA SER A 252 -10.98 3.60 -4.69
C SER A 252 -11.85 4.62 -3.93
N ASP A 253 -13.16 4.59 -4.14
CA ASP A 253 -14.14 5.58 -3.65
C ASP A 253 -14.14 6.96 -4.36
N ALA A 254 -13.85 6.94 -5.67
CA ALA A 254 -14.18 7.99 -6.66
C ALA A 254 -13.13 9.16 -6.82
N PRO A 255 -13.15 9.96 -7.92
CA PRO A 255 -12.02 9.91 -8.88
C PRO A 255 -11.29 11.24 -9.20
N PHE A 256 -10.15 11.04 -9.89
CA PHE A 256 -8.96 11.83 -10.34
C PHE A 256 -9.15 12.57 -11.70
N LEU A 257 -8.34 13.51 -12.23
CA LEU A 257 -7.16 14.37 -11.87
C LEU A 257 -7.13 15.58 -12.89
N PRO A 258 -6.36 16.72 -12.80
CA PRO A 258 -4.92 16.83 -12.47
C PRO A 258 -4.43 18.09 -11.68
N SER A 259 -3.10 18.14 -11.45
CA SER A 259 -2.29 19.07 -10.62
C SER A 259 -2.04 18.58 -9.18
N LEU A 260 -1.40 19.39 -8.31
CA LEU A 260 -1.35 19.07 -6.87
C LEU A 260 -2.74 19.20 -6.22
N GLU A 261 -3.65 19.97 -6.83
CA GLU A 261 -5.08 19.87 -6.58
C GLU A 261 -5.65 18.71 -7.40
N VAL A 262 -6.25 17.73 -6.73
CA VAL A 262 -6.92 16.60 -7.38
C VAL A 262 -8.36 17.00 -7.74
N THR A 263 -8.72 16.78 -9.01
CA THR A 263 -10.07 17.01 -9.59
C THR A 263 -10.65 15.69 -10.14
N LEU A 264 -11.83 15.71 -10.78
CA LEU A 264 -12.59 14.53 -11.21
C LEU A 264 -12.84 14.52 -12.74
N ALA A 265 -12.35 13.50 -13.43
CA ALA A 265 -12.46 13.33 -14.89
C ALA A 265 -13.49 12.27 -15.36
N LYS A 266 -13.45 11.03 -14.84
CA LYS A 266 -14.48 9.99 -15.10
C LYS A 266 -14.72 9.16 -13.85
N SER A 267 -15.99 8.89 -13.52
CA SER A 267 -16.38 7.97 -12.45
C SER A 267 -16.95 6.68 -13.03
N LEU A 268 -16.65 5.55 -12.40
CA LEU A 268 -17.18 4.23 -12.75
C LEU A 268 -17.91 3.64 -11.55
N THR A 269 -19.22 3.47 -11.68
CA THR A 269 -20.05 2.81 -10.67
C THR A 269 -19.88 1.30 -10.75
N ILE A 270 -18.89 0.77 -10.05
CA ILE A 270 -18.85 -0.65 -9.66
C ILE A 270 -19.96 -0.90 -8.62
N SER A 271 -20.49 -2.12 -8.53
CA SER A 271 -21.56 -2.44 -7.58
C SER A 271 -21.18 -2.05 -6.16
N ALA A 272 -21.94 -1.14 -5.54
CA ALA A 272 -21.69 -0.67 -4.18
C ALA A 272 -21.71 -1.79 -3.13
N THR A 273 -22.32 -2.95 -3.44
CA THR A 273 -22.29 -4.14 -2.57
C THR A 273 -20.92 -4.78 -2.51
N SER A 274 -20.12 -4.73 -3.58
CA SER A 274 -18.77 -5.35 -3.63
C SER A 274 -17.77 -4.66 -2.71
N ALA A 275 -17.98 -3.36 -2.44
CA ALA A 275 -17.12 -2.50 -1.63
C ALA A 275 -15.64 -2.51 -2.12
N PRO A 276 -15.37 -1.96 -3.33
CA PRO A 276 -14.08 -2.08 -4.01
C PRO A 276 -13.04 -1.11 -3.45
N TYR A 277 -12.32 -1.51 -2.40
CA TYR A 277 -11.41 -0.65 -1.64
C TYR A 277 -9.93 -0.75 -2.06
N TRP A 278 -9.49 -1.85 -2.65
CA TRP A 278 -8.08 -2.07 -3.01
C TRP A 278 -7.86 -1.97 -4.52
N THR A 279 -6.70 -1.46 -4.91
CA THR A 279 -6.30 -1.23 -6.31
C THR A 279 -4.96 -1.89 -6.60
N ALA A 280 -4.86 -2.59 -7.74
CA ALA A 280 -3.60 -3.14 -8.24
C ALA A 280 -3.49 -2.94 -9.75
N TYR A 281 -2.40 -2.35 -10.22
CA TYR A 281 -2.18 -2.03 -11.63
C TYR A 281 -1.36 -3.09 -12.36
N SER A 282 -1.72 -3.36 -13.61
CA SER A 282 -0.91 -4.12 -14.57
C SER A 282 -0.44 -3.20 -15.68
N GLU A 283 0.84 -2.82 -15.67
CA GLU A 283 1.46 -2.00 -16.71
C GLU A 283 1.42 -2.71 -18.08
N LYS A 284 1.72 -4.02 -18.12
CA LYS A 284 1.69 -4.81 -19.36
C LYS A 284 0.32 -4.84 -20.05
N LEU A 285 -0.76 -4.88 -19.26
CA LEU A 285 -2.14 -4.92 -19.77
C LEU A 285 -2.78 -3.53 -19.88
N ASN A 286 -2.19 -2.50 -19.26
CA ASN A 286 -2.81 -1.21 -18.97
C ASN A 286 -4.19 -1.32 -18.28
N ILE A 287 -4.32 -2.31 -17.38
CA ILE A 287 -5.56 -2.59 -16.63
C ILE A 287 -5.35 -2.29 -15.15
N MET A 288 -6.32 -1.63 -14.53
CA MET A 288 -6.45 -1.55 -13.07
C MET A 288 -7.41 -2.63 -12.58
N PHE A 289 -7.01 -3.40 -11.57
CA PHE A 289 -7.87 -4.35 -10.87
C PHE A 289 -8.36 -3.72 -9.57
N LEU A 290 -9.66 -3.83 -9.33
CA LEU A 290 -10.36 -3.31 -8.15
C LEU A 290 -10.93 -4.49 -7.36
N LEU A 291 -10.49 -4.64 -6.11
CA LEU A 291 -10.79 -5.81 -5.28
C LEU A 291 -11.84 -5.47 -4.22
N GLY A 292 -12.84 -6.33 -4.10
CA GLY A 292 -14.02 -6.14 -3.25
C GLY A 292 -13.81 -6.61 -1.82
N GLY A 293 -14.30 -5.82 -0.86
CA GLY A 293 -14.47 -6.28 0.51
C GLY A 293 -15.51 -7.39 0.65
N PHE A 294 -16.59 -7.35 -0.15
CA PHE A 294 -17.72 -8.30 -0.04
C PHE A 294 -18.03 -9.06 -1.34
N ASP A 295 -17.13 -9.00 -2.33
CA ASP A 295 -17.17 -9.77 -3.56
C ASP A 295 -15.77 -10.40 -3.76
N PRO A 296 -15.64 -11.73 -3.88
CA PRO A 296 -14.35 -12.37 -4.12
C PRO A 296 -13.74 -12.03 -5.49
N SER A 297 -14.52 -11.42 -6.41
CA SER A 297 -14.21 -11.33 -7.83
C SER A 297 -13.61 -9.96 -8.22
N PRO A 298 -12.30 -9.85 -8.52
CA PRO A 298 -11.70 -8.58 -8.94
C PRO A 298 -12.30 -8.03 -10.24
N VAL A 299 -12.63 -6.74 -10.26
CA VAL A 299 -13.12 -6.04 -11.45
C VAL A 299 -11.94 -5.44 -12.20
N ALA A 300 -11.79 -5.80 -13.49
CA ALA A 300 -10.75 -5.28 -14.37
C ALA A 300 -11.27 -4.06 -15.14
N VAL A 301 -10.59 -2.92 -14.97
CA VAL A 301 -10.87 -1.66 -15.67
C VAL A 301 -9.76 -1.39 -16.69
N ASP A 302 -10.15 -1.28 -17.95
CA ASP A 302 -9.31 -0.81 -19.05
C ASP A 302 -9.09 0.69 -18.89
N LEU A 303 -7.84 1.14 -18.73
CA LEU A 303 -7.54 2.55 -18.46
C LEU A 303 -7.42 3.43 -19.72
N GLU A 304 -7.43 2.84 -20.92
CA GLU A 304 -7.47 3.60 -22.18
C GLU A 304 -8.92 3.97 -22.54
N LYS A 305 -9.83 2.98 -22.47
CA LYS A 305 -11.29 3.16 -22.62
C LYS A 305 -11.92 3.78 -21.37
N GLN A 306 -11.23 3.65 -20.23
CA GLN A 306 -11.70 4.03 -18.89
C GLN A 306 -13.02 3.32 -18.55
N GLU A 307 -13.10 2.01 -18.79
CA GLU A 307 -14.33 1.20 -18.72
C GLU A 307 -14.07 -0.18 -18.11
N ILE A 308 -15.12 -0.79 -17.54
CA ILE A 308 -15.03 -2.16 -17.03
C ILE A 308 -14.85 -3.11 -18.22
N SER A 309 -13.72 -3.81 -18.24
CA SER A 309 -13.33 -4.74 -19.30
C SER A 309 -13.89 -6.13 -19.04
N TYR A 310 -13.70 -6.64 -17.82
CA TYR A 310 -14.20 -7.94 -17.36
C TYR A 310 -14.16 -8.03 -15.83
N THR A 311 -14.68 -9.13 -15.28
CA THR A 311 -14.51 -9.51 -13.87
C THR A 311 -13.80 -10.86 -13.83
N ILE A 312 -12.79 -11.01 -12.96
CA ILE A 312 -12.13 -12.29 -12.74
C ILE A 312 -13.04 -13.18 -11.90
N THR A 313 -13.45 -14.33 -12.42
CA THR A 313 -14.16 -15.35 -11.63
C THR A 313 -13.22 -15.94 -10.59
N ALA A 314 -13.53 -15.72 -9.31
CA ALA A 314 -12.74 -16.22 -8.18
C ALA A 314 -13.58 -17.15 -7.28
N PRO A 315 -12.98 -18.19 -6.66
CA PRO A 315 -13.69 -19.06 -5.73
C PRO A 315 -14.19 -18.31 -4.47
N PRO A 316 -15.36 -18.64 -3.88
CA PRO A 316 -15.90 -17.95 -2.70
C PRO A 316 -14.97 -17.90 -1.49
N GLU A 317 -14.09 -18.88 -1.33
CA GLU A 317 -13.05 -18.94 -0.28
C GLU A 317 -11.95 -17.86 -0.42
N THR A 318 -11.90 -17.14 -1.55
CA THR A 318 -11.02 -15.96 -1.74
C THR A 318 -11.65 -14.64 -1.25
N LEU A 319 -12.88 -14.68 -0.74
CA LEU A 319 -13.55 -13.53 -0.13
C LEU A 319 -12.72 -12.96 1.03
N GLY A 320 -12.21 -11.74 0.86
CA GLY A 320 -11.27 -11.13 1.79
C GLY A 320 -9.81 -11.04 1.29
N ALA A 321 -9.54 -11.39 0.03
CA ALA A 321 -8.27 -11.12 -0.62
C ALA A 321 -8.07 -9.61 -0.88
N PHE A 322 -7.55 -8.91 0.12
CA PHE A 322 -7.29 -7.46 0.08
C PHE A 322 -5.91 -7.14 -0.52
N ASP A 323 -4.85 -7.71 0.07
CA ASP A 323 -3.47 -7.57 -0.39
C ASP A 323 -3.30 -8.27 -1.75
N SER A 324 -2.86 -7.53 -2.75
CA SER A 324 -2.71 -8.04 -4.11
C SER A 324 -1.57 -7.35 -4.87
N VAL A 325 -1.01 -8.07 -5.84
CA VAL A 325 -0.04 -7.57 -6.80
C VAL A 325 -0.32 -8.23 -8.14
N VAL A 326 -0.31 -7.47 -9.23
CA VAL A 326 -0.43 -8.06 -10.57
C VAL A 326 0.94 -8.21 -11.16
N TYR A 327 1.34 -9.46 -11.36
CA TYR A 327 2.65 -9.81 -11.90
C TYR A 327 2.51 -10.96 -12.89
N GLY A 328 3.01 -10.78 -14.11
CA GLY A 328 3.08 -11.85 -15.11
C GLY A 328 3.35 -11.35 -16.51
N ASP A 329 4.18 -12.10 -17.25
CA ASP A 329 4.19 -12.05 -18.70
C ASP A 329 3.15 -13.05 -19.23
N TYR A 330 1.91 -12.56 -19.38
CA TYR A 330 0.85 -13.23 -20.16
C TYR A 330 1.16 -13.18 -21.66
#